data_AF-A0A3D4W556-F1
#
_entry.id   AF-A0A3D4W556-F1
#
_cell.length_a   1.000
_cell.length_b   1.000
_cell.length_c   1.000
_cell.angle_alpha   90.00
_cell.angle_beta   90.00
_cell.angle_gamma   90.00
#
_symmetry.space_group_name_H-M   'P 1'
#
loop_
_entity.id
_entity.type
_entity.pdbx_description
1 polymer ?
#
loop_
_entity_poly.entity_id
_entity_poly.type
_entity_poly.pdbx_seq_one_letter_code
_entity_poly.pdbx_strand_id
1 'polypeptide(L)'
;MTNEGFGFTELIENETEFIPLLSTEDEEQMNAEEVPETLPILPLRNTVLFPGVVIPITVGRDKSIRLIKDYYKGNRIIGAVA
;
A
#
# COMPACT_ATOMS: atom_id res chain seq x y z
N MET A 1 10.46 37.21 -25.86
CA MET A 1 10.68 35.77 -26.15
C MET A 1 10.88 35.11 -24.79
N THR A 2 9.77 34.78 -24.12
CA THR A 2 9.41 33.41 -23.63
C THR A 2 10.49 32.84 -22.70
N ASN A 3 10.37 32.95 -21.37
CA ASN A 3 9.61 32.09 -20.43
C ASN A 3 9.80 30.58 -20.66
N GLU A 4 9.67 29.82 -19.56
CA GLU A 4 9.64 28.35 -19.41
C GLU A 4 10.85 27.77 -18.66
N GLY A 5 10.91 27.95 -17.33
CA GLY A 5 11.85 27.19 -16.51
C GLY A 5 11.83 27.40 -14.99
N PHE A 6 11.19 28.46 -14.47
CA PHE A 6 11.26 28.81 -13.04
C PHE A 6 9.93 28.71 -12.27
N GLY A 7 8.90 28.06 -12.83
CA GLY A 7 7.56 28.04 -12.21
C GLY A 7 7.16 26.76 -11.48
N PHE A 8 7.86 25.62 -11.65
CA PHE A 8 7.39 24.34 -11.12
C PHE A 8 7.83 24.07 -9.67
N THR A 9 9.06 24.42 -9.29
CA THR A 9 9.58 24.14 -7.94
C THR A 9 8.89 25.00 -6.87
N GLU A 10 8.63 26.28 -7.14
CA GLU A 10 8.02 27.22 -6.17
C GLU A 10 6.51 26.97 -5.95
N LEU A 11 5.82 26.39 -6.95
CA LEU A 11 4.44 25.91 -6.82
C LEU A 11 4.34 24.58 -6.03
N ILE A 12 5.36 23.71 -6.14
CA ILE A 12 5.42 22.45 -5.36
C ILE A 12 5.76 22.75 -3.89
N GLU A 13 6.61 23.74 -3.62
CA GLU A 13 7.03 24.11 -2.26
C GLU A 13 5.89 24.69 -1.39
N ASN A 14 4.83 25.26 -1.97
CA ASN A 14 3.77 25.92 -1.20
C ASN A 14 2.44 25.15 -1.07
N GLU A 15 2.24 24.01 -1.75
CA GLU A 15 0.93 23.31 -1.72
C GLU A 15 0.99 21.81 -1.37
N THR A 16 2.17 21.24 -1.12
CA THR A 16 2.24 19.85 -0.62
C THR A 16 3.31 19.71 0.46
N GLU A 17 2.90 19.80 1.73
CA GLU A 17 3.68 19.21 2.83
C GLU A 17 3.78 17.70 2.56
N PHE A 18 4.96 17.24 2.15
CA PHE A 18 5.27 15.82 2.10
C PHE A 18 5.31 15.30 3.54
N ILE A 19 4.29 14.53 3.93
CA ILE A 19 4.26 13.83 5.21
C ILE A 19 4.82 12.42 4.97
N PRO A 20 6.08 12.13 5.34
CA PRO A 20 6.60 10.77 5.27
C PRO A 20 5.80 9.88 6.24
N LEU A 21 5.14 8.85 5.70
CA LEU A 21 4.32 7.91 6.48
C LEU A 21 5.16 6.81 7.15
N LEU A 22 6.40 6.64 6.71
CA LEU A 22 7.35 5.62 7.16
C LEU A 22 8.71 6.25 7.45
N SER A 23 9.48 5.62 8.33
CA SER A 23 10.90 5.95 8.46
C SER A 23 11.70 5.35 7.30
N THR A 24 12.87 5.91 6.99
CA THR A 24 13.80 5.34 6.00
C THR A 24 14.19 3.89 6.30
N GLU A 25 14.32 3.54 7.59
CA GLU A 25 14.59 2.14 7.99
C GLU A 25 13.42 1.21 7.66
N ASP A 26 12.18 1.65 7.88
CA ASP A 26 11.00 0.84 7.54
C ASP A 26 10.89 0.63 6.02
N GLU A 27 11.18 1.66 5.23
CA GLU A 27 11.18 1.57 3.76
C GLU A 27 12.24 0.58 3.26
N GLU A 28 13.46 0.62 3.79
CA GLU A 28 14.52 -0.32 3.43
C GLU A 28 14.16 -1.76 3.78
N GLN A 29 13.56 -1.99 4.96
CA GLN A 29 13.10 -3.31 5.37
C GLN A 29 11.97 -3.83 4.48
N MET A 30 10.99 -2.99 4.16
CA MET A 30 9.88 -3.36 3.27
C MET A 30 10.36 -3.70 1.85
N ASN A 31 11.34 -2.94 1.33
CA ASN A 31 11.90 -3.18 0.00
C ASN A 31 12.78 -4.43 -0.07
N ALA A 32 13.33 -4.86 1.07
CA ALA A 32 14.13 -6.08 1.18
C ALA A 32 13.28 -7.35 1.37
N GLU A 33 11.97 -7.21 1.62
CA GLU A 33 11.09 -8.34 1.89
C GLU A 33 10.77 -9.11 0.59
N GLU A 34 10.96 -10.43 0.59
CA GLU A 34 10.70 -11.25 -0.59
C GLU A 34 9.20 -11.42 -0.82
N VAL A 35 8.70 -10.82 -1.91
CA VAL A 35 7.31 -10.96 -2.34
C VAL A 35 7.15 -12.18 -3.27
N PRO A 36 6.23 -13.11 -2.97
CA PRO A 36 5.96 -14.25 -3.84
C PRO A 36 5.52 -13.84 -5.25
N GLU A 37 5.92 -14.60 -6.28
CA GLU A 37 5.48 -14.38 -7.67
C GLU A 37 3.95 -14.44 -7.83
N THR A 38 3.29 -15.27 -7.02
CA THR A 38 1.83 -15.42 -7.02
C THR A 38 1.26 -15.08 -5.65
N LEU A 39 0.36 -14.10 -5.61
CA LEU A 39 -0.29 -13.66 -4.38
C LEU A 39 -1.82 -13.83 -4.45
N PRO A 40 -2.44 -14.37 -3.37
CA PRO A 40 -3.87 -14.29 -3.21
C PRO A 40 -4.31 -12.84 -3.01
N ILE A 41 -5.38 -12.42 -3.69
CA ILE A 41 -5.92 -11.06 -3.59
C ILE A 41 -7.20 -11.06 -2.75
N LEU A 42 -7.22 -10.28 -1.68
CA LEU A 42 -8.41 -9.91 -0.94
C LEU A 42 -8.99 -8.62 -1.54
N PRO A 43 -10.14 -8.69 -2.22
CA PRO A 43 -10.80 -7.51 -2.74
C PRO A 43 -11.38 -6.69 -1.58
N LEU A 44 -10.95 -5.44 -1.49
CA LEU A 44 -11.49 -4.43 -0.58
C LEU A 44 -12.51 -3.57 -1.33
N ARG A 45 -13.36 -2.89 -0.58
CA ARG A 45 -14.31 -1.91 -1.14
C ARG A 45 -14.31 -0.70 -0.23
N ASN A 46 -14.33 0.48 -0.83
CA ASN A 46 -14.43 1.74 -0.10
C ASN A 46 -13.28 1.90 0.93
N THR A 47 -12.10 1.36 0.63
CA THR A 47 -10.92 1.42 1.52
C THR A 47 -9.68 1.52 0.65
N VAL A 48 -8.78 2.43 1.01
CA VAL A 48 -7.42 2.51 0.44
C VAL A 48 -6.46 2.16 1.56
N LEU A 49 -5.50 1.27 1.27
CA LEU A 49 -4.46 0.89 2.22
C LEU A 49 -3.14 1.54 1.83
N PHE A 50 -2.49 2.15 2.81
CA PHE A 50 -1.12 2.62 2.72
C PHE A 50 -0.21 1.74 3.58
N PRO A 51 1.08 1.62 3.23
CA PRO A 51 2.08 1.02 4.11
C PRO A 51 2.04 1.55 5.54
N GLY A 52 2.32 0.69 6.52
CA GLY A 52 2.32 1.04 7.95
C GLY A 52 0.93 1.11 8.61
N VAL A 53 -0.17 1.04 7.85
CA VAL A 53 -1.53 1.11 8.40
C VAL A 53 -1.99 -0.26 8.93
N VAL A 54 -2.41 -0.29 10.20
CA VAL A 54 -3.02 -1.48 10.83
C VAL A 54 -4.51 -1.25 11.05
N ILE A 55 -5.36 -2.03 10.35
CA ILE A 55 -6.82 -1.97 10.50
C ILE A 55 -7.44 -3.34 10.74
N PRO A 56 -8.49 -3.44 11.56
CA PRO A 56 -9.32 -4.64 11.63
C PRO A 56 -10.22 -4.75 10.38
N ILE A 57 -10.25 -5.92 9.74
CA ILE A 57 -11.09 -6.18 8.56
C ILE A 57 -12.07 -7.31 8.87
N THR A 58 -13.36 -7.06 8.66
CA THR A 58 -14.41 -8.08 8.76
C THR A 58 -14.61 -8.77 7.40
N VAL A 59 -14.44 -10.09 7.36
CA VAL A 59 -14.58 -10.88 6.13
C VAL A 59 -15.93 -11.60 6.13
N GLY A 60 -16.83 -11.23 5.20
CA GLY A 60 -18.19 -11.80 5.15
C GLY A 60 -18.53 -12.65 3.92
N ARG A 61 -17.75 -12.57 2.84
CA ARG A 61 -18.03 -13.33 1.61
C ARG A 61 -17.38 -14.70 1.66
N ASP A 62 -18.13 -15.75 1.31
CA ASP A 62 -17.63 -17.15 1.33
C ASP A 62 -16.30 -17.35 0.59
N LYS A 63 -16.14 -16.72 -0.58
CA LYS A 63 -14.90 -16.78 -1.36
C LYS A 63 -13.73 -16.15 -0.62
N SER A 64 -13.94 -15.01 0.04
CA SER A 64 -12.92 -14.32 0.84
C SER A 64 -12.61 -15.10 2.12
N ILE A 65 -13.63 -15.66 2.79
CA ILE A 65 -13.45 -16.52 3.97
C ILE A 65 -12.59 -17.74 3.60
N ARG A 66 -12.87 -18.38 2.47
CA ARG A 66 -12.10 -19.53 1.98
C ARG A 66 -10.66 -19.13 1.63
N LEU A 67 -10.47 -18.01 0.93
CA LEU A 67 -9.15 -17.45 0.62
C LEU A 67 -8.31 -17.33 1.89
N ILE A 68 -8.86 -16.69 2.91
CA ILE A 68 -8.19 -16.47 4.20
C ILE A 68 -7.88 -17.81 4.91
N LYS A 69 -8.82 -18.75 4.92
CA LYS A 69 -8.64 -20.08 5.56
C LYS A 69 -7.58 -20.94 4.88
N ASP A 70 -7.56 -20.98 3.55
CA ASP A 70 -6.60 -21.77 2.78
C ASP A 70 -5.19 -21.21 2.97
N TYR A 71 -5.11 -19.90 3.09
CA TYR A 71 -3.89 -19.15 3.23
C TYR A 71 -3.28 -19.14 4.64
N TYR A 72 -4.09 -19.17 5.72
CA TYR A 72 -3.58 -19.31 7.09
C TYR A 72 -2.73 -20.57 7.32
N LYS A 73 -2.77 -21.53 6.39
CA LYS A 73 -1.97 -22.76 6.40
C LYS A 73 -0.58 -22.60 5.75
N GLY A 74 -0.29 -21.46 5.12
CA GLY A 74 0.96 -21.17 4.39
C GLY A 74 1.62 -19.86 4.81
N ASN A 75 2.28 -19.19 3.85
CA ASN A 75 3.01 -17.94 4.08
C ASN A 75 2.03 -16.78 4.27
N ARG A 76 2.15 -16.02 5.36
CA ARG A 76 1.19 -15.00 5.79
C ARG A 76 1.32 -13.63 5.06
N ILE A 77 1.72 -13.61 3.77
CA ILE A 77 1.66 -12.43 2.85
C ILE A 77 0.48 -12.43 1.84
N ILE A 78 -0.41 -11.43 1.87
CA ILE A 78 -1.69 -11.37 1.13
C ILE A 78 -1.74 -10.04 0.37
N GLY A 79 -2.14 -10.07 -0.89
CA GLY A 79 -2.39 -8.84 -1.64
C GLY A 79 -3.77 -8.27 -1.34
N ALA A 80 -3.87 -6.94 -1.25
CA ALA A 80 -5.15 -6.24 -1.15
C ALA A 80 -5.34 -5.32 -2.35
N VAL A 81 -6.53 -5.32 -2.95
CA VAL A 81 -6.87 -4.47 -4.09
C VAL A 81 -8.19 -3.76 -3.81
N ALA A 82 -8.21 -2.44 -4.02
CA ALA A 82 -9.32 -1.54 -3.72
C ALA A 82 -10.06 -1.10 -4.99
#